data_AF-A0A0P9I4E0-F1
#
_entry.id   AF-A0A0P9I4E0-F1
#
_cell.length_a   1.000
_cell.length_b   1.000
_cell.length_c   1.000
_cell.angle_alpha   90.00
_cell.angle_beta   90.00
_cell.angle_gamma   90.00
#
_symmetry.space_group_name_H-M   'P 1'
#
loop_
_entity.id
_entity.type
_entity.pdbx_description
1 polymer ?
#
loop_
_entity_poly.entity_id
_entity_poly.type
_entity_poly.pdbx_seq_one_letter_code
_entity_poly.pdbx_strand_id
1 'polypeptide(L)'
;MSRTILMRILTEMQVGLGQPEVDQLYQELLAYFGLIGASNQCQALDAAWSNPYNKREIEEFIKAWLRRKRRKRKEAIAGVV
;
A
#
# COMPACT_ATOMS: atom_id res chain seq x y z
N MET A 1 -16.23 1.91 1.69
CA MET A 1 -16.08 3.08 0.79
C MET A 1 -14.62 3.23 0.42
N SER A 2 -14.32 3.46 -0.86
CA SER A 2 -13.81 2.36 -1.68
C SER A 2 -12.28 2.38 -1.74
N ARG A 3 -11.63 1.22 -1.59
CA ARG A 3 -10.18 1.05 -1.82
C ARG A 3 -9.82 1.10 -3.31
N THR A 4 -10.71 1.65 -4.15
CA THR A 4 -10.61 1.66 -5.61
C THR A 4 -9.35 2.37 -6.08
N ILE A 5 -8.95 3.45 -5.40
CA ILE A 5 -7.70 4.16 -5.70
C ILE A 5 -6.49 3.26 -5.45
N LEU A 6 -6.42 2.59 -4.28
CA LEU A 6 -5.34 1.64 -4.02
C LEU A 6 -5.34 0.49 -5.03
N MET A 7 -6.51 -0.06 -5.40
CA MET A 7 -6.60 -1.12 -6.41
C MET A 7 -6.10 -0.66 -7.78
N ARG A 8 -6.41 0.58 -8.18
CA ARG A 8 -5.87 1.19 -9.40
C ARG A 8 -4.35 1.30 -9.34
N ILE A 9 -3.81 1.84 -8.25
CA ILE A 9 -2.35 1.96 -8.02
C ILE A 9 -1.69 0.58 -8.12
N LEU A 10 -2.24 -0.42 -7.43
CA LEU A 10 -1.71 -1.79 -7.47
C LEU A 10 -1.76 -2.39 -8.88
N THR A 11 -2.82 -2.11 -9.64
CA THR A 11 -2.96 -2.56 -11.03
C THR A 11 -1.91 -1.89 -11.93
N GLU A 12 -1.73 -0.57 -11.82
CA GLU A 12 -0.69 0.17 -12.55
C GLU A 12 0.72 -0.35 -12.21
N MET A 13 0.93 -0.78 -10.95
CA MET A 13 2.18 -1.38 -10.49
C MET A 13 2.29 -2.89 -10.77
N GLN A 14 1.29 -3.52 -11.40
CA GLN A 14 1.22 -4.96 -11.66
C GLN A 14 1.36 -5.84 -10.39
N VAL A 15 0.77 -5.38 -9.29
CA VAL A 15 0.79 -6.05 -7.98
C VAL A 15 -0.54 -6.74 -7.71
N GLY A 16 -0.51 -8.07 -7.56
CA GLY A 16 -1.64 -8.87 -7.09
C GLY A 16 -1.61 -9.08 -5.57
N LEU A 17 -2.71 -8.74 -4.88
CA LEU A 17 -2.88 -8.93 -3.44
C LEU A 17 -4.28 -9.49 -3.13
N GLY A 18 -4.38 -10.31 -2.10
CA GLY A 18 -5.67 -10.74 -1.57
C GLY A 18 -6.35 -9.61 -0.78
N GLN A 19 -7.68 -9.67 -0.62
CA GLN A 19 -8.44 -8.61 0.06
C GLN A 19 -7.91 -8.23 1.46
N PRO A 20 -7.53 -9.18 2.36
CA PRO A 20 -6.97 -8.81 3.66
C PRO A 20 -5.66 -8.02 3.56
N GLU A 21 -4.88 -8.28 2.51
CA GLU A 21 -3.58 -7.67 2.28
C GLU A 21 -3.73 -6.28 1.67
N VAL A 22 -4.71 -6.11 0.79
CA VAL A 22 -5.14 -4.79 0.29
C VAL A 22 -5.59 -3.92 1.47
N ASP A 23 -6.37 -4.47 2.38
CA ASP A 23 -6.87 -3.75 3.56
C ASP A 23 -5.73 -3.34 4.49
N GLN A 24 -4.80 -4.25 4.76
CA GLN A 24 -3.62 -3.97 5.57
C GLN A 24 -2.72 -2.91 4.91
N LEU A 25 -2.39 -3.08 3.63
CA LEU A 25 -1.56 -2.13 2.89
C LEU A 25 -2.21 -0.75 2.89
N TYR A 26 -3.52 -0.66 2.70
CA TYR A 26 -4.24 0.61 2.72
C TYR A 26 -4.07 1.32 4.06
N GLN A 27 -4.28 0.63 5.18
CA GLN A 27 -4.13 1.24 6.50
C GLN A 27 -2.69 1.68 6.77
N GLU A 28 -1.69 0.85 6.46
CA GLU A 28 -0.28 1.22 6.64
C GLU A 28 0.14 2.39 5.74
N LEU A 29 -0.36 2.43 4.51
CA LEU A 29 -0.10 3.51 3.55
C LEU A 29 -0.68 4.83 4.07
N LEU A 30 -1.94 4.83 4.50
CA LEU A 30 -2.55 6.03 5.07
C LEU A 30 -1.83 6.49 6.35
N ALA A 31 -1.40 5.55 7.20
CA ALA A 31 -0.62 5.87 8.40
C ALA A 31 0.70 6.56 8.04
N TYR A 32 1.43 5.98 7.09
CA TYR A 32 2.74 6.47 6.67
C TYR A 32 2.68 7.88 6.09
N PHE A 33 1.67 8.17 5.26
CA PHE A 33 1.46 9.47 4.65
C PHE A 33 0.64 10.45 5.52
N GLY A 34 0.33 10.10 6.77
CA GLY A 34 -0.42 10.98 7.69
C GLY A 34 -1.87 11.24 7.26
N LEU A 35 -2.46 10.35 6.47
CA LEU A 35 -3.81 10.47 5.92
C LEU A 35 -4.89 9.82 6.81
N ILE A 36 -4.51 9.22 7.95
CA ILE A 36 -5.46 8.65 8.91
C ILE A 36 -6.40 9.75 9.43
N GLY A 37 -7.72 9.49 9.39
CA GLY A 37 -8.73 10.40 9.90
C GLY A 37 -9.09 11.57 8.97
N ALA A 38 -8.40 11.73 7.84
CA ALA A 38 -8.83 12.70 6.83
C ALA A 38 -10.23 12.30 6.31
N SER A 39 -11.16 13.25 6.21
CA SER A 39 -12.50 12.99 5.67
C SER A 39 -12.47 12.59 4.19
N ASN A 40 -11.35 12.83 3.51
CA ASN A 40 -11.14 12.67 2.08
C ASN A 40 -9.93 11.76 1.73
N GLN A 41 -9.64 10.75 2.55
CA GLN A 41 -8.43 9.89 2.40
C GLN A 41 -8.22 9.37 0.97
N CYS A 42 -9.29 8.97 0.29
CA CYS A 42 -9.22 8.48 -1.09
C CYS A 42 -8.81 9.58 -2.08
N GLN A 43 -9.38 10.79 -1.97
CA GLN A 43 -8.99 11.91 -2.82
C GLN A 43 -7.57 12.39 -2.51
N ALA A 44 -7.18 12.41 -1.24
CA ALA A 44 -5.83 12.77 -0.84
C ALA A 44 -4.79 11.79 -1.40
N LEU A 45 -5.09 10.49 -1.37
CA LEU A 45 -4.23 9.46 -1.95
C LEU A 45 -4.18 9.54 -3.48
N ASP A 46 -5.30 9.81 -4.16
CA ASP A 46 -5.33 9.96 -5.63
C ASP A 46 -4.57 11.22 -6.09
N ALA A 47 -4.72 12.33 -5.36
CA ALA A 47 -3.94 13.55 -5.58
C ALA A 47 -2.44 13.32 -5.35
N ALA A 48 -2.08 12.57 -4.31
CA ALA A 48 -0.69 12.17 -4.06
C ALA A 48 -0.16 11.28 -5.18
N TRP A 49 -0.93 10.30 -5.66
CA TRP A 49 -0.53 9.43 -6.78
C TRP A 49 -0.34 10.19 -8.10
N SER A 50 -1.12 11.25 -8.31
CA SER A 50 -1.04 12.08 -9.52
C SER A 50 0.17 13.02 -9.52
N ASN A 51 0.78 13.31 -8.37
CA ASN A 51 1.98 14.12 -8.26
C ASN A 51 3.25 13.24 -8.44
N PRO A 52 4.15 13.54 -9.40
CA PRO A 52 5.33 12.71 -9.67
C PRO A 52 6.26 12.47 -8.48
N TYR A 53 6.42 13.45 -7.58
CA TYR A 53 7.28 13.32 -6.40
C TYR A 53 6.67 12.33 -5.40
N ASN A 54 5.40 12.55 -5.04
CA ASN A 54 4.66 11.70 -4.12
C ASN A 54 4.44 10.28 -4.70
N LYS A 55 4.23 10.17 -6.02
CA LYS A 55 4.11 8.89 -6.73
C LYS A 55 5.31 8.00 -6.47
N ARG A 56 6.53 8.56 -6.60
CA ARG A 56 7.77 7.82 -6.34
C ARG A 56 7.82 7.30 -4.90
N GLU A 57 7.46 8.13 -3.93
CA GLU A 57 7.43 7.73 -2.51
C GLU A 57 6.39 6.64 -2.23
N ILE A 58 5.19 6.75 -2.82
CA ILE A 58 4.13 5.72 -2.71
C ILE A 58 4.62 4.39 -3.30
N GLU A 59 5.26 4.42 -4.47
CA GLU A 59 5.81 3.22 -5.08
C GLU A 59 6.91 2.57 -4.23
N GLU A 60 7.85 3.37 -3.73
CA GLU A 60 8.93 2.94 -2.83
C GLU A 60 8.35 2.28 -1.57
N PHE A 61 7.35 2.91 -0.96
CA PHE A 61 6.65 2.38 0.21
C PHE A 61 6.00 1.01 -0.10
N ILE A 62 5.23 0.91 -1.18
CA ILE A 62 4.55 -0.35 -1.58
C ILE A 62 5.60 -1.44 -1.87
N LYS A 63 6.69 -1.12 -2.58
CA LYS A 63 7.79 -2.06 -2.85
C LYS A 63 8.43 -2.56 -1.56
N ALA A 64 8.70 -1.67 -0.60
CA ALA A 64 9.25 -2.01 0.70
C ALA A 64 8.29 -2.88 1.52
N TRP A 65 6.99 -2.55 1.52
CA TRP A 65 5.95 -3.33 2.18
C TRP A 65 5.88 -4.76 1.61
N LEU A 66 5.90 -4.91 0.28
CA LEU A 66 5.90 -6.22 -0.39
C LEU A 66 7.17 -7.04 -0.08
N ARG A 67 8.33 -6.40 0.07
CA ARG A 67 9.58 -7.07 0.50
C ARG A 67 9.45 -7.57 1.93
N ARG A 68 8.95 -6.75 2.87
CA ARG A 68 8.70 -7.15 4.27
C ARG A 68 7.75 -8.34 4.36
N LYS A 69 6.65 -8.32 3.59
CA LYS A 69 5.70 -9.43 3.50
C LYS A 69 6.34 -10.72 3.00
N ARG A 70 7.10 -10.65 1.89
CA ARG A 70 7.81 -11.82 1.35
C ARG A 70 8.79 -12.41 2.36
N ARG A 71 9.50 -11.56 3.11
CA ARG A 71 10.40 -11.99 4.17
C ARG A 71 9.65 -12.72 5.30
N LYS A 72 8.58 -12.15 5.83
CA LYS A 72 7.75 -12.78 6.88
C LYS A 72 7.19 -14.15 6.44
N ARG A 73 6.77 -14.29 5.18
CA ARG A 73 6.31 -15.58 4.63
C ARG A 73 7.45 -16.60 4.57
N LYS A 74 8.66 -16.20 4.16
CA LYS A 74 9.84 -17.09 4.14
C LYS A 74 10.24 -17.53 5.55
N GLU A 75 10.25 -16.61 6.52
CA GLU A 75 10.56 -16.90 7.93
C GLU A 75 9.55 -17.90 8.52
N ALA A 76 8.25 -17.70 8.28
CA ALA A 76 7.19 -18.61 8.71
C ALA A 76 7.33 -20.02 8.10
N ILE A 77 7.72 -20.13 6.82
CA ILE A 77 7.97 -21.42 6.17
C ILE A 77 9.25 -22.09 6.71
N ALA A 78 10.28 -21.30 7.01
CA ALA A 78 11.54 -21.80 7.54
C ALA A 78 11.47 -22.17 9.04
N GLY A 79 10.32 -21.99 9.70
CA GLY A 79 10.16 -22.23 11.14
C GLY A 79 10.99 -21.30 12.01
N VAL A 80 11.44 -20.17 11.47
CA VAL A 80 12.19 -19.14 12.22
C VAL A 80 11.16 -18.16 12.79
N VAL A 81 10.55 -18.54 13.92
CA VAL A 81 9.72 -17.66 14.76
C VAL A 81 10.06 -17.93 16.22
#